data_AF-A0A969MTC8-F1
#
_entry.id   AF-A0A969MTC8-F1
#
_cell.length_a   1.000
_cell.length_b   1.000
_cell.length_c   1.000
_cell.angle_alpha   90.00
_cell.angle_beta   90.00
_cell.angle_gamma   90.00
#
_symmetry.space_group_name_H-M   'P 1'
#
loop_
_entity.id
_entity.type
_entity.pdbx_description
1 polymer ?
#
loop_
_entity_poly.entity_id
_entity_poly.type
_entity_poly.pdbx_seq_one_letter_code
_entity_poly.pdbx_strand_id
1 'polypeptide(L)'
;MSSELKAVAFSELAYDDMLQFFMGTPHSKDYFENIKKQLSPACRKYWENHTKYIAQGMIHSGKFEHYFRLFRNSLMPFIHSKSTIKTLLDKKTELEQITFYNTKWNTSRWQLLFKLFFSKFVLGRFGRTKAYLNQVEISVANFLYDQADKHLQHSDCQSNYFLHYIFTGNFGGQLPFYLRKENFGRIKENISALKLKQGLIQEFITEESNFKYCNFSNIFEYMSKEEFSKFQQLLLKNLPNGAIISYWNLMVDRVFSDTFEGTFSLYNQAKTQLTDNGFFYKRFITEMKNE
;
A
#
# COMPACT_ATOMS: atom_id res chain seq x y z
N MET A 1 6.01 -14.51 -6.49
CA MET A 1 4.94 -15.43 -6.02
C MET A 1 3.57 -14.78 -5.93
N SER A 2 3.34 -13.75 -5.10
CA SER A 2 1.99 -13.15 -4.98
C SER A 2 1.50 -12.46 -6.25
N SER A 3 2.34 -11.66 -6.92
CA SER A 3 1.96 -10.95 -8.15
C SER A 3 1.51 -11.88 -9.27
N GLU A 4 2.19 -13.01 -9.44
CA GLU A 4 1.85 -14.03 -10.44
C GLU A 4 0.51 -14.71 -10.14
N LEU A 5 0.28 -15.11 -8.88
CA LEU A 5 -1.00 -15.68 -8.47
C LEU A 5 -2.16 -14.71 -8.74
N LYS A 6 -1.97 -13.43 -8.44
CA LYS A 6 -2.99 -12.42 -8.72
C LYS A 6 -3.24 -12.28 -10.23
N ALA A 7 -2.18 -12.22 -11.04
CA ALA A 7 -2.30 -12.09 -12.49
C ALA A 7 -3.06 -13.28 -13.09
N VAL A 8 -2.72 -14.51 -12.69
CA VAL A 8 -3.44 -15.71 -13.11
C VAL A 8 -4.90 -15.68 -12.62
N ALA A 9 -5.18 -15.27 -11.39
CA ALA A 9 -6.56 -15.16 -10.91
C ALA A 9 -7.39 -14.15 -11.73
N PHE A 10 -6.83 -13.00 -12.13
CA PHE A 10 -7.50 -12.06 -13.03
C PHE A 10 -7.76 -12.67 -14.42
N SER A 11 -6.82 -13.45 -14.95
CA SER A 11 -6.94 -14.13 -16.24
C SER A 11 -8.04 -15.20 -16.22
N GLU A 12 -8.02 -16.08 -15.21
CA GLU A 12 -8.76 -17.33 -15.25
C GLU A 12 -10.14 -17.27 -14.57
N LEU A 13 -10.30 -16.45 -13.53
CA LEU A 13 -11.53 -16.42 -12.74
C LEU A 13 -12.52 -15.36 -13.24
N ALA A 14 -13.80 -15.54 -12.92
CA ALA A 14 -14.80 -14.48 -12.99
C ALA A 14 -14.58 -13.46 -11.86
N TYR A 15 -15.18 -12.27 -11.98
CA TYR A 15 -14.97 -11.19 -11.01
C TYR A 15 -15.31 -11.62 -9.56
N ASP A 16 -16.48 -12.20 -9.35
CA ASP A 16 -16.95 -12.56 -8.00
C ASP A 16 -16.11 -13.70 -7.41
N ASP A 17 -15.66 -14.65 -8.24
CA ASP A 17 -14.78 -15.76 -7.83
C ASP A 17 -13.38 -15.26 -7.48
N MET A 18 -12.82 -14.35 -8.28
CA MET A 18 -11.53 -13.70 -8.01
C MET A 18 -11.57 -12.93 -6.69
N LEU A 19 -12.65 -12.18 -6.45
CA LEU A 19 -12.82 -11.42 -5.22
C LEU A 19 -12.90 -12.36 -4.01
N GLN A 20 -13.74 -13.40 -4.07
CA GLN A 20 -13.84 -14.42 -3.02
C GLN A 20 -12.49 -15.14 -2.78
N PHE A 21 -11.79 -15.48 -3.85
CA PHE A 21 -10.47 -16.10 -3.79
C PHE A 21 -9.48 -15.23 -3.01
N PHE A 22 -9.44 -13.92 -3.31
CA PHE A 22 -8.54 -12.98 -2.64
C PHE A 22 -8.90 -12.73 -1.18
N MET A 23 -10.19 -12.58 -0.86
CA MET A 23 -10.69 -12.34 0.50
C MET A 23 -10.56 -13.57 1.41
N GLY A 24 -10.59 -14.77 0.84
CA GLY A 24 -10.62 -16.00 1.63
C GLY A 24 -12.05 -16.42 1.94
N THR A 25 -12.47 -17.54 1.36
CA THR A 25 -13.76 -18.17 1.56
C THR A 25 -13.56 -19.68 1.67
N PRO A 26 -14.58 -20.46 2.08
CA PRO A 26 -14.51 -21.92 2.04
C PRO A 26 -14.12 -22.47 0.65
N HIS A 27 -14.46 -21.76 -0.44
CA HIS A 27 -14.15 -22.12 -1.83
C HIS A 27 -12.77 -21.68 -2.32
N SER A 28 -12.00 -20.92 -1.53
CA SER A 28 -10.70 -20.40 -1.98
C SER A 28 -9.71 -21.49 -2.39
N LYS A 29 -9.79 -22.67 -1.78
CA LYS A 29 -8.95 -23.81 -2.19
C LYS A 29 -9.38 -24.37 -3.55
N ASP A 30 -10.67 -24.41 -3.83
CA ASP A 30 -11.21 -24.90 -5.11
C ASP A 30 -10.80 -23.96 -6.25
N TYR A 31 -10.91 -22.64 -6.04
CA TYR A 31 -10.41 -21.66 -7.00
C TYR A 31 -8.90 -21.82 -7.25
N PHE A 32 -8.11 -22.09 -6.21
CA PHE A 32 -6.68 -22.37 -6.39
C PHE A 32 -6.42 -23.63 -7.20
N GLU A 33 -7.14 -24.72 -6.93
CA GLU A 33 -7.01 -25.97 -7.69
C GLU A 33 -7.32 -25.77 -9.19
N ASN A 34 -8.28 -24.91 -9.52
CA ASN A 34 -8.64 -24.58 -10.90
C ASN A 34 -7.53 -23.81 -11.64
N ILE A 35 -6.82 -22.90 -10.95
CA ILE A 35 -5.86 -21.98 -11.60
C ILE A 35 -4.39 -22.35 -11.39
N LYS A 36 -4.08 -23.31 -10.51
CA LYS A 36 -2.68 -23.58 -10.13
C LYS A 36 -1.82 -24.15 -11.26
N LYS A 37 -2.44 -24.74 -12.30
CA LYS A 37 -1.72 -25.30 -13.46
C LYS A 37 -1.16 -24.22 -14.39
N GLN A 38 -1.70 -23.00 -14.28
CA GLN A 38 -1.35 -21.83 -15.06
C GLN A 38 -0.20 -21.04 -14.40
N LEU A 39 0.13 -21.37 -13.15
CA LEU A 39 1.28 -20.82 -12.45
C LEU A 39 2.58 -21.48 -12.92
N SER A 40 3.67 -20.73 -12.87
CA SER A 40 5.01 -21.30 -12.98
C SER A 40 5.25 -22.37 -11.92
N PRO A 41 6.13 -23.36 -12.19
CA PRO A 41 6.42 -24.44 -11.24
C PRO A 41 6.86 -23.92 -9.86
N ALA A 42 7.64 -22.85 -9.81
CA ALA A 42 8.12 -22.26 -8.56
C ALA A 42 6.98 -21.58 -7.78
N CYS A 43 6.11 -20.83 -8.46
CA CYS A 43 4.97 -20.17 -7.84
C CYS A 43 3.93 -21.17 -7.34
N ARG A 44 3.61 -22.17 -8.16
CA ARG A 44 2.73 -23.28 -7.80
C ARG A 44 3.22 -23.98 -6.54
N LYS A 45 4.48 -24.44 -6.54
CA LYS A 45 5.10 -25.13 -5.41
C LYS A 45 5.05 -24.29 -4.13
N TYR A 46 5.30 -22.99 -4.25
CA TYR A 46 5.18 -22.07 -3.12
C TYR A 46 3.76 -22.09 -2.54
N TRP A 47 2.72 -21.91 -3.35
CA TRP A 47 1.34 -21.82 -2.84
C TRP A 47 0.76 -23.17 -2.41
N GLU A 48 1.15 -24.29 -3.02
CA GLU A 48 0.81 -25.64 -2.56
C GLU A 48 1.37 -25.90 -1.15
N ASN A 49 2.55 -25.35 -0.82
CA ASN A 49 3.11 -25.42 0.55
C ASN A 49 2.50 -24.41 1.53
N HIS A 50 1.67 -23.48 1.05
CA HIS A 50 1.10 -22.38 1.85
C HIS A 50 -0.42 -22.26 1.69
N THR A 51 -1.12 -23.38 1.51
CA THR A 51 -2.59 -23.42 1.32
C THR A 51 -3.40 -22.79 2.45
N LYS A 52 -2.82 -22.67 3.65
CA LYS A 52 -3.41 -21.90 4.75
C LYS A 52 -3.64 -20.44 4.38
N TYR A 53 -2.70 -19.80 3.67
CA TYR A 53 -2.84 -18.41 3.21
C TYR A 53 -3.86 -18.26 2.09
N ILE A 54 -4.05 -19.30 1.27
CA ILE A 54 -5.14 -19.35 0.29
C ILE A 54 -6.49 -19.39 1.01
N ALA A 55 -6.67 -20.31 1.95
CA ALA A 55 -7.93 -20.46 2.70
C ALA A 55 -8.27 -19.20 3.51
N GLN A 56 -7.26 -18.54 4.08
CA GLN A 56 -7.43 -17.32 4.87
C GLN A 56 -7.64 -16.06 4.02
N GLY A 57 -7.46 -16.13 2.71
CA GLY A 57 -7.40 -14.96 1.84
C GLY A 57 -5.99 -14.39 1.76
N MET A 58 -5.47 -14.33 0.54
CA MET A 58 -4.10 -13.87 0.30
C MET A 58 -3.89 -12.41 0.71
N ILE A 59 -4.95 -11.58 0.69
CA ILE A 59 -4.87 -10.18 1.12
C ILE A 59 -4.62 -10.05 2.63
N HIS A 60 -4.91 -11.08 3.42
CA HIS A 60 -4.76 -11.07 4.88
C HIS A 60 -3.42 -11.67 5.36
N SER A 61 -2.61 -12.15 4.43
CA SER A 61 -1.48 -13.04 4.72
C SER A 61 -0.13 -12.32 4.78
N GLY A 62 -0.08 -11.03 4.46
CA GLY A 62 1.16 -10.25 4.55
C GLY A 62 1.53 -9.88 5.98
N LYS A 63 2.80 -9.50 6.18
CA LYS A 63 3.35 -9.14 7.50
C LYS A 63 2.64 -7.93 8.10
N PHE A 64 2.36 -6.92 7.27
CA PHE A 64 1.74 -5.69 7.73
C PHE A 64 0.26 -5.90 8.06
N GLU A 65 -0.41 -6.77 7.31
CA GLU A 65 -1.80 -7.18 7.55
C GLU A 65 -1.94 -8.03 8.81
N HIS A 66 -0.96 -8.89 9.10
CA HIS A 66 -0.88 -9.56 10.39
C HIS A 66 -0.77 -8.55 11.54
N TYR A 67 0.06 -7.52 11.38
CA TYR A 67 0.21 -6.46 12.37
C TYR A 67 -1.08 -5.64 12.58
N PHE A 68 -1.82 -5.32 11.51
CA PHE A 68 -3.15 -4.70 11.66
C PHE A 68 -4.19 -5.63 12.29
N ARG A 69 -4.09 -6.93 12.07
CA ARG A 69 -4.95 -7.90 12.77
C ARG A 69 -4.67 -7.89 14.28
N LEU A 70 -3.40 -7.78 14.71
CA LEU A 70 -3.06 -7.59 16.12
C LEU A 70 -3.59 -6.25 16.65
N PHE A 71 -3.42 -5.17 15.89
CA PHE A 71 -3.97 -3.86 16.24
C PHE A 71 -5.48 -3.95 16.50
N ARG A 72 -6.24 -4.50 15.55
CA ARG A 72 -7.69 -4.63 15.63
C ARG A 72 -8.18 -5.59 16.71
N ASN A 73 -7.59 -6.77 16.81
CA ASN A 73 -8.13 -7.83 17.66
C ASN A 73 -7.57 -7.79 19.08
N SER A 74 -6.38 -7.23 19.26
CA SER A 74 -5.67 -7.22 20.54
C SER A 74 -5.58 -5.82 21.14
N LEU A 75 -5.31 -4.76 20.37
CA LEU A 75 -5.16 -3.41 20.93
C LEU A 75 -6.49 -2.63 21.00
N MET A 76 -7.21 -2.57 19.88
CA MET A 76 -8.44 -1.78 19.76
C MET A 76 -9.50 -2.07 20.84
N PRO A 77 -9.73 -3.32 21.30
CA PRO A 77 -10.70 -3.59 22.36
C PRO A 77 -10.40 -2.87 23.68
N PHE A 78 -9.14 -2.52 23.95
CA PHE A 78 -8.75 -1.73 25.11
C PHE A 78 -8.95 -0.22 24.89
N ILE A 79 -9.04 0.23 23.63
CA ILE A 79 -9.19 1.64 23.27
C ILE A 79 -10.66 2.00 23.06
N HIS A 80 -11.31 1.32 22.12
CA HIS A 80 -12.65 1.62 21.63
C HIS A 80 -13.49 0.36 21.49
N SER A 81 -14.78 0.48 21.84
CA SER A 81 -15.74 -0.59 21.60
C SER A 81 -15.97 -0.81 20.10
N LYS A 82 -16.47 -2.00 19.73
CA LYS A 82 -16.91 -2.26 18.34
C LYS A 82 -17.97 -1.26 17.87
N SER A 83 -18.85 -0.81 18.77
CA SER A 83 -19.86 0.21 18.47
C SER A 83 -19.20 1.55 18.10
N THR A 84 -18.22 2.00 18.88
CA THR A 84 -17.46 3.22 18.61
C THR A 84 -16.72 3.17 17.26
N ILE A 85 -16.11 2.02 16.93
CA ILE A 85 -15.46 1.81 15.63
C ILE A 85 -16.47 1.87 14.49
N LYS A 86 -17.63 1.24 14.65
CA LYS A 86 -18.70 1.33 13.66
C LYS A 86 -19.16 2.77 13.47
N THR A 87 -19.40 3.51 14.56
CA THR A 87 -19.81 4.92 14.50
C THR A 87 -18.75 5.77 13.81
N LEU A 88 -17.44 5.56 14.04
CA LEU A 88 -16.39 6.29 13.31
C LEU A 88 -16.61 6.21 11.79
N LEU A 89 -16.89 5.00 11.29
CA LEU A 89 -16.97 4.69 9.85
C LEU A 89 -18.38 4.87 9.25
N ASP A 90 -19.42 5.04 10.08
CA ASP A 90 -20.79 5.28 9.63
C ASP A 90 -20.93 6.64 8.93
N LYS A 91 -21.91 6.75 8.02
CA LYS A 91 -22.16 8.00 7.29
C LYS A 91 -22.51 9.17 8.23
N LYS A 92 -21.72 10.24 8.17
CA LYS A 92 -21.92 11.49 8.92
C LYS A 92 -21.43 12.70 8.12
N THR A 93 -21.95 13.87 8.41
CA THR A 93 -21.43 15.14 7.90
C THR A 93 -20.02 15.42 8.44
N GLU A 94 -19.30 16.34 7.80
CA GLU A 94 -17.96 16.77 8.24
C GLU A 94 -17.95 17.28 9.68
N LEU A 95 -18.91 18.13 10.05
CA LEU A 95 -18.99 18.69 11.40
C LEU A 95 -19.30 17.62 12.46
N GLU A 96 -20.17 16.65 12.13
CA GLU A 96 -20.46 15.52 13.01
C GLU A 96 -19.23 14.60 13.15
N GLN A 97 -18.46 14.41 12.09
CA GLN A 97 -17.22 13.61 12.13
C GLN A 97 -16.17 14.26 13.04
N ILE A 98 -15.92 15.56 12.88
CA ILE A 98 -15.00 16.32 13.72
C ILE A 98 -15.44 16.27 15.18
N THR A 99 -16.74 16.48 15.43
CA THR A 99 -17.32 16.43 16.78
C THR A 99 -17.17 15.05 17.40
N PHE A 100 -17.49 13.99 16.66
CA PHE A 100 -17.31 12.61 17.10
C PHE A 100 -15.84 12.31 17.39
N TYR A 101 -14.94 12.74 16.51
CA TYR A 101 -13.51 12.54 16.69
C TYR A 101 -13.03 13.18 18.00
N ASN A 102 -13.31 14.45 18.21
CA ASN A 102 -12.85 15.20 19.38
C ASN A 102 -13.47 14.71 20.69
N THR A 103 -14.74 14.29 20.68
CA THR A 103 -15.47 13.96 21.92
C THR A 103 -15.49 12.48 22.27
N LYS A 104 -15.30 11.57 21.28
CA LYS A 104 -15.41 10.12 21.47
C LYS A 104 -14.17 9.34 21.05
N TRP A 105 -13.46 9.78 20.02
CA TRP A 105 -12.32 9.03 19.47
C TRP A 105 -10.99 9.45 20.11
N ASN A 106 -10.68 10.75 20.09
CA ASN A 106 -9.38 11.31 20.47
C ASN A 106 -9.14 11.38 21.99
N THR A 107 -9.21 10.23 22.64
CA THR A 107 -8.98 10.07 24.08
C THR A 107 -7.49 9.97 24.38
N SER A 108 -7.07 10.30 25.60
CA SER A 108 -5.68 10.09 26.04
C SER A 108 -5.26 8.62 25.94
N ARG A 109 -6.22 7.69 26.09
CA ARG A 109 -5.98 6.25 25.91
C ARG A 109 -5.66 5.90 24.46
N TRP A 110 -6.41 6.44 23.50
CA TRP A 110 -6.11 6.33 22.07
C TRP A 110 -4.73 6.85 21.76
N GLN A 111 -4.44 8.10 22.17
CA GLN A 111 -3.14 8.74 21.92
C GLN A 111 -1.96 7.92 22.44
N LEU A 112 -2.05 7.44 23.68
CA LEU A 112 -0.98 6.66 24.30
C LEU A 112 -0.80 5.29 23.62
N LEU A 113 -1.87 4.50 23.52
CA LEU A 113 -1.78 3.13 23.00
C LEU A 113 -1.45 3.11 21.52
N PHE A 114 -1.94 4.08 20.74
CA PHE A 114 -1.55 4.23 19.34
C PHE A 114 -0.04 4.48 19.21
N LYS A 115 0.50 5.47 19.93
CA LYS A 115 1.91 5.85 19.85
C LYS A 115 2.84 4.72 20.32
N LEU A 116 2.44 3.98 21.35
CA LEU A 116 3.18 2.79 21.80
C LEU A 116 3.19 1.70 20.74
N PHE A 117 2.01 1.37 20.19
CA PHE A 117 1.87 0.31 19.21
C PHE A 117 2.64 0.63 17.92
N PHE A 118 2.47 1.83 17.38
CA PHE A 118 3.14 2.29 16.15
C PHE A 118 4.53 2.91 16.39
N SER A 119 5.14 2.67 17.55
CA SER A 119 6.52 3.06 17.81
C SER A 119 7.50 2.38 16.84
N LYS A 120 8.63 3.06 16.55
CA LYS A 120 9.67 2.54 15.63
C LYS A 120 10.12 1.12 16.01
N PHE A 121 10.24 0.84 17.30
CA PHE A 121 10.63 -0.48 17.82
C PHE A 121 9.56 -1.55 17.54
N VAL A 122 8.32 -1.33 17.97
CA VAL A 122 7.23 -2.31 17.81
C VAL A 122 6.92 -2.54 16.33
N LEU A 123 6.85 -1.47 15.54
CA LEU A 123 6.62 -1.55 14.10
C LEU A 123 7.76 -2.28 13.38
N GLY A 124 9.03 -1.97 13.71
CA GLY A 124 10.19 -2.63 13.12
C GLY A 124 10.33 -4.11 13.51
N ARG A 125 9.82 -4.51 14.68
CA ARG A 125 9.86 -5.90 15.16
C ARG A 125 8.73 -6.76 14.59
N PHE A 126 7.52 -6.21 14.54
CA PHE A 126 6.30 -6.99 14.27
C PHE A 126 5.63 -6.63 12.93
N GLY A 127 5.64 -5.36 12.53
CA GLY A 127 4.92 -4.90 11.34
C GLY A 127 5.73 -4.90 10.05
N ARG A 128 7.03 -4.63 10.10
CA ARG A 128 7.90 -4.50 8.91
C ARG A 128 9.27 -5.13 9.10
N THR A 129 10.10 -5.12 8.06
CA THR A 129 11.53 -5.49 8.16
C THR A 129 12.31 -4.40 8.88
N LYS A 130 13.22 -4.75 9.79
CA LYS A 130 13.99 -3.77 10.61
C LYS A 130 14.67 -2.69 9.76
N ALA A 131 15.23 -3.08 8.62
CA ALA A 131 15.92 -2.18 7.69
C ALA A 131 15.05 -1.04 7.15
N TYR A 132 13.72 -1.18 7.18
CA TYR A 132 12.79 -0.23 6.59
C TYR A 132 12.75 1.14 7.26
N LEU A 133 13.13 1.22 8.54
CA LEU A 133 13.11 2.47 9.30
C LEU A 133 14.51 2.99 9.59
N ASN A 134 15.54 2.44 8.93
CA ASN A 134 16.93 2.82 9.17
C ASN A 134 17.17 4.29 8.84
N GLN A 135 16.57 4.77 7.75
CA GLN A 135 16.76 6.12 7.22
C GLN A 135 15.71 7.12 7.74
N VAL A 136 14.83 6.68 8.64
CA VAL A 136 13.77 7.52 9.22
C VAL A 136 14.27 8.17 10.50
N GLU A 137 14.49 9.48 10.42
CA GLU A 137 14.99 10.34 11.51
C GLU A 137 13.87 10.98 12.34
N ILE A 138 12.66 11.09 11.79
CA ILE A 138 11.50 11.63 12.49
C ILE A 138 10.90 10.62 13.50
N SER A 139 10.09 11.13 14.43
CA SER A 139 9.29 10.28 15.30
C SER A 139 8.19 9.55 14.50
N VAL A 140 8.44 8.27 14.20
CA VAL A 140 7.50 7.39 13.47
C VAL A 140 6.11 7.40 14.11
N ALA A 141 6.03 7.29 15.43
CA ALA A 141 4.76 7.24 16.15
C ALA A 141 3.99 8.55 16.05
N ASN A 142 4.66 9.69 16.20
CA ASN A 142 4.01 11.00 16.11
C ASN A 142 3.57 11.27 14.67
N PHE A 143 4.43 11.01 13.68
CA PHE A 143 4.08 11.18 12.28
C PHE A 143 2.84 10.35 11.88
N LEU A 144 2.82 9.06 12.24
CA LEU A 144 1.67 8.21 11.94
C LEU A 144 0.42 8.64 12.71
N TYR A 145 0.59 9.14 13.93
CA TYR A 145 -0.53 9.67 14.72
C TYR A 145 -1.11 10.92 14.05
N ASP A 146 -0.28 11.87 13.64
CA ASP A 146 -0.71 13.12 13.01
C ASP A 146 -1.40 12.85 11.65
N GLN A 147 -0.92 11.86 10.90
CA GLN A 147 -1.59 11.42 9.67
C GLN A 147 -2.92 10.72 9.98
N ALA A 148 -2.97 9.84 10.98
CA ALA A 148 -4.22 9.21 11.39
C ALA A 148 -5.23 10.27 11.88
N ASP A 149 -4.78 11.26 12.64
CA ASP A 149 -5.56 12.38 13.17
C ASP A 149 -6.26 13.15 12.04
N LYS A 150 -5.50 13.57 11.02
CA LYS A 150 -6.04 14.24 9.83
C LYS A 150 -7.08 13.40 9.09
N HIS A 151 -6.80 12.11 8.90
CA HIS A 151 -7.72 11.24 8.19
C HIS A 151 -9.01 10.99 8.97
N LEU A 152 -8.91 10.71 10.27
CA LEU A 152 -10.02 10.30 11.12
C LEU A 152 -10.96 11.46 11.49
N GLN A 153 -10.48 12.69 11.43
CA GLN A 153 -11.29 13.90 11.59
C GLN A 153 -12.15 14.22 10.36
N HIS A 154 -11.73 13.78 9.16
CA HIS A 154 -12.44 14.08 7.92
C HIS A 154 -13.49 13.03 7.58
N SER A 155 -14.63 13.45 7.02
CA SER A 155 -15.71 12.53 6.63
C SER A 155 -15.28 11.49 5.58
N ASP A 156 -14.21 11.77 4.82
CA ASP A 156 -13.62 10.81 3.87
C ASP A 156 -13.17 9.50 4.52
N CYS A 157 -12.85 9.48 5.82
CA CYS A 157 -12.50 8.23 6.52
C CYS A 157 -13.60 7.16 6.42
N GLN A 158 -14.86 7.58 6.30
CA GLN A 158 -16.03 6.72 6.21
C GLN A 158 -16.03 5.90 4.90
N SER A 159 -15.31 6.37 3.86
CA SER A 159 -15.15 5.69 2.58
C SER A 159 -13.74 5.13 2.35
N ASN A 160 -12.81 5.37 3.28
CA ASN A 160 -11.43 4.97 3.15
C ASN A 160 -11.27 3.46 3.42
N TYR A 161 -11.10 2.69 2.35
CA TYR A 161 -10.98 1.24 2.40
C TYR A 161 -9.79 0.75 3.25
N PHE A 162 -8.71 1.52 3.39
CA PHE A 162 -7.61 1.15 4.29
C PHE A 162 -8.04 1.24 5.74
N LEU A 163 -8.73 2.31 6.15
CA LEU A 163 -9.23 2.46 7.52
C LEU A 163 -10.26 1.39 7.86
N HIS A 164 -11.20 1.11 6.95
CA HIS A 164 -12.12 -0.02 7.08
C HIS A 164 -11.36 -1.33 7.30
N TYR A 165 -10.35 -1.62 6.48
CA TYR A 165 -9.57 -2.83 6.59
C TYR A 165 -8.79 -2.92 7.92
N ILE A 166 -8.16 -1.82 8.33
CA ILE A 166 -7.39 -1.75 9.58
C ILE A 166 -8.31 -2.03 10.77
N PHE A 167 -9.46 -1.35 10.87
CA PHE A 167 -10.34 -1.44 12.02
C PHE A 167 -11.31 -2.62 12.02
N THR A 168 -11.67 -3.15 10.86
CA THR A 168 -12.70 -4.22 10.75
C THR A 168 -12.17 -5.52 10.14
N GLY A 169 -11.04 -5.48 9.45
CA GLY A 169 -10.52 -6.61 8.68
C GLY A 169 -11.17 -6.79 7.31
N ASN A 170 -12.13 -5.93 6.94
CA ASN A 170 -12.82 -5.93 5.66
C ASN A 170 -12.72 -4.55 5.03
N PHE A 171 -12.82 -4.44 3.71
CA PHE A 171 -12.74 -3.14 3.01
C PHE A 171 -14.02 -2.29 3.12
N GLY A 172 -15.08 -2.81 3.77
CA GLY A 172 -16.38 -2.13 3.82
C GLY A 172 -17.03 -2.09 2.43
N GLY A 173 -17.70 -0.99 2.10
CA GLY A 173 -18.37 -0.80 0.81
C GLY A 173 -17.44 -0.34 -0.33
N GLN A 174 -16.18 -0.03 -0.04
CA GLN A 174 -15.23 0.52 -1.02
C GLN A 174 -14.05 -0.43 -1.17
N LEU A 175 -13.82 -0.95 -2.37
CA LEU A 175 -12.70 -1.84 -2.63
C LEU A 175 -11.45 -1.05 -3.06
N PRO A 176 -10.23 -1.58 -2.81
CA PRO A 176 -9.01 -1.10 -3.45
C PRO A 176 -9.21 -1.02 -4.97
N PHE A 177 -8.61 -0.02 -5.62
CA PHE A 177 -8.86 0.31 -7.03
C PHE A 177 -8.84 -0.92 -7.95
N TYR A 178 -7.83 -1.78 -7.82
CA TYR A 178 -7.68 -2.98 -8.65
C TYR A 178 -8.72 -4.08 -8.42
N LEU A 179 -9.48 -4.02 -7.31
CA LEU A 179 -10.53 -5.00 -6.96
C LEU A 179 -11.94 -4.52 -7.26
N ARG A 180 -12.11 -3.31 -7.77
CA ARG A 180 -13.43 -2.77 -8.12
C ARG A 180 -13.92 -3.38 -9.44
N LYS A 181 -15.23 -3.67 -9.52
CA LYS A 181 -15.83 -4.40 -10.64
C LYS A 181 -15.63 -3.68 -11.98
N GLU A 182 -15.76 -2.36 -11.97
CA GLU A 182 -15.57 -1.50 -13.13
C GLU A 182 -14.14 -1.58 -13.72
N ASN A 183 -13.15 -1.95 -12.92
CA ASN A 183 -11.75 -2.07 -13.37
C ASN A 183 -11.39 -3.49 -13.81
N PHE A 184 -12.18 -4.49 -13.44
CA PHE A 184 -11.86 -5.90 -13.65
C PHE A 184 -11.67 -6.24 -15.14
N GLY A 185 -12.61 -5.84 -16.00
CA GLY A 185 -12.56 -6.15 -17.44
C GLY A 185 -11.28 -5.61 -18.08
N ARG A 186 -10.97 -4.33 -17.84
CA ARG A 186 -9.76 -3.70 -18.37
C ARG A 186 -8.48 -4.34 -17.84
N ILE A 187 -8.42 -4.71 -16.56
CA ILE A 187 -7.26 -5.43 -16.01
C ILE A 187 -7.10 -6.77 -16.71
N LYS A 188 -8.18 -7.55 -16.82
CA LYS A 188 -8.18 -8.87 -17.45
C LYS A 188 -7.72 -8.82 -18.91
N GLU A 189 -8.24 -7.87 -19.70
CA GLU A 189 -7.85 -7.66 -21.10
C GLU A 189 -6.36 -7.34 -21.26
N ASN A 190 -5.76 -6.63 -20.30
CA ASN A 190 -4.38 -6.17 -20.37
C ASN A 190 -3.39 -7.05 -19.58
N ILE A 191 -3.86 -8.07 -18.86
CA ILE A 191 -3.01 -8.82 -17.92
C ILE A 191 -1.88 -9.58 -18.64
N SER A 192 -2.08 -9.94 -19.91
CA SER A 192 -1.07 -10.58 -20.76
C SER A 192 0.13 -9.67 -21.07
N ALA A 193 -0.02 -8.35 -20.96
CA ALA A 193 1.07 -7.40 -21.10
C ALA A 193 1.97 -7.32 -19.85
N LEU A 194 1.53 -7.87 -18.71
CA LEU A 194 2.29 -7.88 -17.47
C LEU A 194 3.46 -8.86 -17.58
N LYS A 195 4.68 -8.34 -17.57
CA LYS A 195 5.92 -9.13 -17.50
C LYS A 195 6.51 -9.04 -16.11
N LEU A 196 6.55 -10.16 -15.40
CA LEU A 196 7.20 -10.24 -14.10
C LEU A 196 8.69 -10.52 -14.29
N LYS A 197 9.53 -9.71 -13.63
CA LYS A 197 10.99 -9.84 -13.63
C LYS A 197 11.48 -9.90 -12.19
N GLN A 198 12.38 -10.84 -11.92
CA GLN A 198 13.09 -10.94 -10.65
C GLN A 198 14.51 -10.46 -10.86
N GLY A 199 14.92 -9.48 -10.07
CA GLY A 199 16.26 -8.90 -10.16
C GLY A 199 16.29 -7.52 -9.51
N LEU A 200 17.44 -6.86 -9.62
CA LEU A 200 17.61 -5.48 -9.16
C LEU A 200 17.18 -4.50 -10.26
N ILE A 201 16.71 -3.31 -9.89
CA ILE A 201 16.16 -2.33 -10.85
C ILE A 201 17.20 -1.95 -11.92
N GLN A 202 18.48 -1.83 -11.55
CA GLN A 202 19.57 -1.52 -12.47
C GLN A 202 19.81 -2.58 -13.55
N GLU A 203 19.30 -3.81 -13.38
CA GLU A 203 19.41 -4.86 -14.40
C GLU A 203 18.37 -4.66 -15.51
N PHE A 204 17.31 -3.88 -15.27
CA PHE A 204 16.19 -3.71 -16.19
C PHE A 204 16.07 -2.29 -16.77
N ILE A 205 16.54 -1.27 -16.05
CA ILE A 205 16.55 0.11 -16.54
C ILE A 205 17.87 0.37 -17.26
N THR A 206 17.84 0.18 -18.58
CA THR A 206 18.94 0.45 -19.51
C THR A 206 18.52 1.51 -20.53
N GLU A 207 19.46 2.13 -21.25
CA GLU A 207 19.16 3.07 -22.34
C GLU A 207 18.23 2.44 -23.41
N GLU A 208 18.39 1.14 -23.68
CA GLU A 208 17.55 0.39 -24.64
C GLU A 208 16.13 0.11 -24.12
N SER A 209 15.91 0.16 -22.80
CA SER A 209 14.62 -0.15 -22.19
C SER A 209 13.52 0.86 -22.55
N ASN A 210 13.91 2.10 -22.84
CA ASN A 210 13.02 3.19 -23.27
C ASN A 210 11.77 3.36 -22.40
N PHE A 211 11.90 3.18 -21.08
CA PHE A 211 10.79 3.37 -20.15
C PHE A 211 10.41 4.85 -20.04
N LYS A 212 9.23 5.20 -20.55
CA LYS A 212 8.68 6.56 -20.46
C LYS A 212 7.96 6.85 -19.14
N TYR A 213 7.52 5.81 -18.45
CA TYR A 213 6.78 5.90 -17.19
C TYR A 213 7.32 4.89 -16.20
N CYS A 214 7.71 5.34 -15.00
CA CYS A 214 8.18 4.48 -13.92
C CYS A 214 7.41 4.75 -12.63
N ASN A 215 7.05 3.69 -11.91
CA ASN A 215 6.52 3.81 -10.55
C ASN A 215 7.44 3.11 -9.55
N PHE A 216 7.90 3.85 -8.53
CA PHE A 216 8.77 3.32 -7.48
C PHE A 216 8.05 3.43 -6.13
N SER A 217 7.40 2.35 -5.70
CA SER A 217 6.62 2.33 -4.46
C SER A 217 7.42 1.75 -3.29
N ASN A 218 7.59 2.51 -2.20
CA ASN A 218 8.20 2.09 -0.93
C ASN A 218 9.66 1.60 -1.01
N ILE A 219 10.47 2.10 -1.95
CA ILE A 219 11.85 1.65 -2.11
C ILE A 219 12.88 2.59 -1.48
N PHE A 220 12.56 3.87 -1.29
CA PHE A 220 13.53 4.87 -0.88
C PHE A 220 13.78 4.92 0.64
N GLU A 221 12.87 4.39 1.45
CA GLU A 221 13.07 4.28 2.90
C GLU A 221 14.22 3.34 3.28
N TYR A 222 14.58 2.43 2.37
CA TYR A 222 15.70 1.52 2.52
C TYR A 222 17.04 2.15 2.11
N MET A 223 17.02 3.26 1.36
CA MET A 223 18.21 3.85 0.75
C MET A 223 18.76 4.99 1.61
N SER A 224 20.03 4.86 1.96
CA SER A 224 20.85 6.01 2.39
C SER A 224 20.82 7.13 1.34
N LYS A 225 21.24 8.34 1.74
CA LYS A 225 21.34 9.46 0.81
C LYS A 225 22.29 9.15 -0.36
N GLU A 226 23.36 8.41 -0.09
CA GLU A 226 24.33 7.97 -1.12
C GLU A 226 23.71 6.95 -2.09
N GLU A 227 23.01 5.93 -1.58
CA GLU A 227 22.33 4.94 -2.44
C GLU A 227 21.24 5.59 -3.29
N PHE A 228 20.48 6.53 -2.72
CA PHE A 228 19.49 7.30 -3.45
C PHE A 228 20.13 8.14 -4.57
N SER A 229 21.25 8.81 -4.28
CA SER A 229 22.00 9.58 -5.29
C SER A 229 22.49 8.69 -6.44
N LYS A 230 23.02 7.50 -6.14
CA LYS A 230 23.41 6.50 -7.16
C LYS A 230 22.21 6.02 -7.98
N PHE A 231 21.07 5.78 -7.33
CA PHE A 231 19.83 5.39 -8.00
C PHE A 231 19.33 6.50 -8.94
N GLN A 232 19.42 7.77 -8.54
CA GLN A 232 19.08 8.89 -9.39
C GLN A 232 20.00 9.00 -10.61
N GLN A 233 21.32 8.85 -10.43
CA GLN A 233 22.26 8.83 -11.54
C GLN A 233 21.96 7.70 -12.54
N LEU A 234 21.59 6.51 -12.04
CA LEU A 234 21.14 5.40 -12.88
C LEU A 234 19.93 5.81 -13.74
N LEU A 235 18.91 6.43 -13.15
CA LEU A 235 17.73 6.86 -13.91
C LEU A 235 18.05 7.98 -14.88
N LEU A 236 18.86 8.97 -14.47
CA LEU A 236 19.25 10.09 -15.31
C LEU A 236 19.97 9.62 -16.58
N LYS A 237 20.87 8.63 -16.43
CA LYS A 237 21.61 8.04 -17.54
C LYS A 237 20.70 7.26 -18.49
N ASN A 238 19.81 6.43 -17.95
CA ASN A 238 19.14 5.38 -18.74
C ASN A 238 17.70 5.71 -19.18
N LEU A 239 17.02 6.66 -18.54
CA LEU A 239 15.68 7.05 -18.95
C LEU A 239 15.73 8.06 -20.10
N PRO A 240 14.79 8.01 -21.06
CA PRO A 240 14.69 9.04 -22.09
C PRO A 240 14.31 10.40 -21.49
N ASN A 241 14.67 11.48 -22.17
CA ASN A 241 14.21 12.83 -21.80
C ASN A 241 12.67 12.88 -21.85
N GLY A 242 12.07 13.60 -20.90
CA GLY A 242 10.62 13.62 -20.72
C GLY A 242 10.04 12.36 -20.06
N ALA A 243 10.85 11.40 -19.62
CA ALA A 243 10.37 10.27 -18.83
C ALA A 243 9.75 10.75 -17.51
N ILE A 244 8.62 10.15 -17.14
CA ILE A 244 7.87 10.49 -15.94
C ILE A 244 8.09 9.42 -14.88
N ILE A 245 8.50 9.84 -13.69
CA ILE A 245 8.69 8.99 -12.54
C ILE A 245 7.68 9.37 -11.46
N SER A 246 7.05 8.37 -10.86
CA SER A 246 6.11 8.56 -9.75
C SER A 246 6.50 7.67 -8.59
N TYR A 247 6.42 8.19 -7.37
CA TYR A 247 6.82 7.42 -6.19
C TYR A 247 6.20 7.97 -4.91
N TRP A 248 6.11 7.09 -3.93
CA TRP A 248 5.67 7.44 -2.58
C TRP A 248 6.86 7.52 -1.65
N ASN A 249 6.96 8.64 -0.94
CA ASN A 249 7.79 8.77 0.23
C ASN A 249 6.94 8.48 1.47
N LEU A 250 7.34 7.47 2.23
CA LEU A 250 6.68 7.10 3.47
C LEU A 250 7.01 8.11 4.57
N MET A 251 8.29 8.27 4.91
CA MET A 251 8.74 9.12 6.03
C MET A 251 10.12 9.76 5.79
N VAL A 252 10.60 9.73 4.54
CA VAL A 252 11.88 10.31 4.11
C VAL A 252 11.63 11.40 3.07
N ASP A 253 12.59 12.31 2.91
CA ASP A 253 12.58 13.32 1.87
C ASP A 253 13.55 12.93 0.76
N ARG A 254 13.11 12.01 -0.08
CA ARG A 254 13.87 11.54 -1.24
C ARG A 254 13.19 12.11 -2.46
N VAL A 255 13.73 13.20 -2.97
CA VAL A 255 13.18 13.98 -4.10
C VAL A 255 14.26 14.18 -5.13
N PHE A 256 13.97 13.88 -6.39
CA PHE A 256 15.00 13.90 -7.43
C PHE A 256 15.39 15.34 -7.78
N SER A 257 14.41 16.23 -7.94
CA SER A 257 14.61 17.65 -8.22
C SER A 257 15.43 18.37 -7.17
N ASP A 258 15.33 17.94 -5.91
CA ASP A 258 16.05 18.55 -4.78
C ASP A 258 17.50 18.04 -4.68
N THR A 259 17.79 16.87 -5.24
CA THR A 259 19.11 16.22 -5.09
C THR A 259 20.08 16.62 -6.20
N PHE A 260 19.59 16.81 -7.42
CA PHE A 260 20.38 17.30 -8.55
C PHE A 260 19.56 18.35 -9.33
N GLU A 261 19.78 19.62 -9.00
CA GLU A 261 19.09 20.73 -9.65
C GLU A 261 19.25 20.68 -11.18
N GLY A 262 18.15 20.99 -11.87
CA GLY A 262 18.12 21.00 -13.34
C GLY A 262 17.97 19.63 -14.01
N THR A 263 18.05 18.51 -13.29
CA THR A 263 17.93 17.17 -13.90
C THR A 263 16.50 16.61 -13.95
N PHE A 264 15.72 16.87 -12.92
CA PHE A 264 14.30 16.53 -12.85
C PHE A 264 13.49 17.76 -12.42
N SER A 265 12.22 17.80 -12.80
CA SER A 265 11.28 18.83 -12.39
C SER A 265 9.99 18.22 -11.88
N LEU A 266 9.34 18.88 -10.91
CA LEU A 266 8.02 18.48 -10.44
C LEU A 266 7.04 18.47 -11.61
N TYR A 267 6.39 17.33 -11.81
CA TYR A 267 5.42 17.13 -12.87
C TYR A 267 4.03 17.13 -12.27
N ASN A 268 3.34 18.26 -12.39
CA ASN A 268 1.98 18.41 -11.90
C ASN A 268 1.00 18.56 -13.06
N GLN A 269 0.47 17.44 -13.55
CA GLN A 269 -0.62 17.43 -14.53
C GLN A 269 -2.02 17.35 -13.90
N ALA A 270 -2.11 17.10 -12.60
CA ALA A 270 -3.39 16.91 -11.96
C ALA A 270 -4.05 18.27 -11.66
N LYS A 271 -5.23 18.51 -12.24
CA LYS A 271 -6.08 19.67 -11.88
C LYS A 271 -6.61 19.60 -10.45
N THR A 272 -6.60 18.40 -9.85
CA THR A 272 -7.05 18.12 -8.49
C THR A 272 -6.04 17.20 -7.81
N GLN A 273 -5.54 17.63 -6.66
CA GLN A 273 -4.67 16.80 -5.83
C GLN A 273 -5.49 15.63 -5.29
N LEU A 274 -5.19 14.40 -5.73
CA LEU A 274 -5.85 13.21 -5.22
C LEU A 274 -5.45 13.01 -3.76
N THR A 275 -6.42 12.94 -2.86
CA THR A 275 -6.19 12.56 -1.47
C THR A 275 -5.77 11.09 -1.44
N ASP A 276 -4.57 10.83 -0.93
CA ASP A 276 -4.11 9.45 -0.72
C ASP A 276 -4.91 8.83 0.43
N ASN A 277 -5.51 7.66 0.22
CA ASN A 277 -6.20 6.94 1.28
C ASN A 277 -5.22 6.31 2.30
N GLY A 278 -3.96 6.10 1.91
CA GLY A 278 -2.91 5.59 2.77
C GLY A 278 -2.32 6.67 3.67
N PHE A 279 -2.71 6.68 4.95
CA PHE A 279 -2.18 7.64 5.94
C PHE A 279 -0.75 7.30 6.44
N PHE A 280 -0.06 6.36 5.81
CA PHE A 280 1.34 6.04 6.14
C PHE A 280 2.33 6.89 5.34
N TYR A 281 1.89 7.55 4.28
CA TYR A 281 2.75 8.28 3.36
C TYR A 281 2.89 9.73 3.75
N LYS A 282 4.12 10.25 3.65
CA LYS A 282 4.41 11.68 3.78
C LYS A 282 3.95 12.42 2.54
N ARG A 283 4.23 11.87 1.35
CA ARG A 283 3.81 12.45 0.07
C ARG A 283 3.96 11.46 -1.08
N PHE A 284 3.08 11.63 -2.06
CA PHE A 284 3.24 11.11 -3.41
C PHE A 284 3.86 12.21 -4.28
N ILE A 285 4.88 11.85 -5.07
CA ILE A 285 5.60 12.78 -5.94
C ILE A 285 5.58 12.21 -7.35
N THR A 286 5.39 13.11 -8.33
CA THR A 286 5.62 12.81 -9.74
C THR A 286 6.57 13.86 -10.30
N GLU A 287 7.59 13.40 -11.00
CA GLU A 287 8.65 14.22 -11.58
C GLU A 287 8.91 13.78 -13.02
N MET A 288 9.41 14.71 -13.82
CA MET A 288 9.80 14.49 -15.20
C MET A 288 11.30 14.69 -15.33
N LYS A 289 11.98 13.79 -16.06
CA LYS A 289 13.36 13.99 -16.47
C LYS A 289 13.42 15.14 -17.47
N ASN A 290 14.23 16.15 -17.18
CA ASN A 290 14.41 17.30 -18.06
C ASN A 290 15.19 16.92 -19.32
N GLU A 291 15.21 17.83 -20.30
CA GLU A 291 15.99 17.68 -21.52
C GLU A 291 17.50 17.81 -21.30
#